data_AF-A0A1Z1WQK0-F1
#
_entry.id   AF-A0A1Z1WQK0-F1
#
_cell.length_a   1.000
_cell.length_b   1.000
_cell.length_c   1.000
_cell.angle_alpha   90.00
_cell.angle_beta   90.00
_cell.angle_gamma   90.00
#
_symmetry.space_group_name_H-M   'P 1'
#
loop_
_entity.id
_entity.type
_entity.pdbx_description
1 polymer ?
#
loop_
_entity_poly.entity_id
_entity_poly.type
_entity_poly.pdbx_seq_one_letter_code
_entity_poly.pdbx_strand_id
1 'polypeptide(L)'
;MDRLAAASGRDRDGLARAVRAWEYGGRAALVVLEDEWVLEADALARARASLDAAWDEGERPTLRAARNRWTVTGADAQLRHGRDGRWWPYRKERGRWVPAGPAAHDPATALAAVTAGE
;
A
#
# COMPACT_ATOMS: atom_id res chain seq x y z
N MET A 1 -20.63 16.98 -2.16
CA MET A 1 -19.30 16.41 -2.45
C MET A 1 -18.60 17.08 -3.63
N ASP A 2 -19.32 17.53 -4.66
CA ASP A 2 -18.71 18.13 -5.87
C ASP A 2 -17.89 19.41 -5.62
N ARG A 3 -18.24 20.22 -4.60
CA ARG A 3 -17.50 21.46 -4.28
C ARG A 3 -16.07 21.22 -3.75
N LEU A 4 -15.84 20.10 -3.03
CA LEU A 4 -14.52 19.76 -2.47
C LEU A 4 -13.62 19.05 -3.49
N ALA A 5 -14.24 18.26 -4.39
CA ALA A 5 -13.55 17.58 -5.49
C ALA A 5 -12.93 18.60 -6.48
N ALA A 6 -13.71 19.59 -6.90
CA ALA A 6 -13.25 20.66 -7.79
C ALA A 6 -12.12 21.51 -7.17
N ALA A 7 -12.21 21.84 -5.87
CA ALA A 7 -11.18 22.63 -5.18
C ALA A 7 -9.87 21.86 -4.95
N SER A 8 -9.90 20.53 -4.95
CA SER A 8 -8.72 19.67 -4.76
C SER A 8 -8.08 19.20 -6.07
N GLY A 9 -8.64 19.57 -7.23
CA GLY A 9 -8.21 19.03 -8.54
C GLY A 9 -8.48 17.52 -8.71
N ARG A 10 -9.39 16.93 -7.92
CA ARG A 10 -9.68 15.50 -7.92
C ARG A 10 -11.06 15.23 -8.50
N ASP A 11 -11.20 14.12 -9.22
CA ASP A 11 -12.52 13.55 -9.47
C ASP A 11 -13.10 12.94 -8.17
N ARG A 12 -14.38 12.58 -8.19
CA ARG A 12 -15.09 12.03 -7.03
C ARG A 12 -14.42 10.76 -6.49
N ASP A 13 -13.85 9.94 -7.37
CA ASP A 13 -13.16 8.70 -7.03
C ASP A 13 -11.82 8.97 -6.33
N GLY A 14 -11.07 9.96 -6.80
CA GLY A 14 -9.84 10.45 -6.17
C GLY A 14 -10.10 11.01 -4.78
N LEU A 15 -11.19 11.75 -4.58
CA LEU A 15 -11.56 12.24 -3.25
C LEU A 15 -11.96 11.09 -2.32
N ALA A 16 -12.75 10.11 -2.79
CA ALA A 16 -13.12 8.95 -1.98
C ALA A 16 -11.90 8.14 -1.53
N ARG A 17 -10.91 7.95 -2.42
CA ARG A 17 -9.62 7.31 -2.06
C ARG A 17 -8.83 8.11 -1.03
N ALA A 18 -8.79 9.43 -1.15
CA ALA A 18 -8.10 10.31 -0.20
C ALA A 18 -8.76 10.26 1.19
N VAL A 19 -10.09 10.28 1.26
CA VAL A 19 -10.84 10.13 2.51
C VAL A 19 -10.54 8.77 3.15
N ARG A 20 -10.61 7.68 2.37
CA ARG A 20 -10.31 6.33 2.89
C ARG A 20 -8.87 6.21 3.42
N ALA A 21 -7.90 6.82 2.73
CA ALA A 21 -6.52 6.89 3.25
C ALA A 21 -6.47 7.64 4.58
N TRP A 22 -7.11 8.81 4.64
CA TRP A 22 -7.17 9.61 5.86
C TRP A 22 -7.81 8.86 7.04
N GLU A 23 -8.88 8.10 6.81
CA GLU A 23 -9.52 7.28 7.84
C GLU A 23 -8.60 6.18 8.39
N TYR A 24 -7.78 5.56 7.55
CA TYR A 24 -6.86 4.51 7.98
C TYR A 24 -5.59 5.03 8.66
N GLY A 25 -5.17 6.27 8.40
CA GLY A 25 -3.85 6.71 8.84
C GLY A 25 -3.53 8.19 8.70
N GLY A 26 -4.54 9.03 8.50
CA GLY A 26 -4.42 10.48 8.40
C GLY A 26 -3.43 10.92 7.33
N ARG A 27 -2.59 11.90 7.70
CA ARG A 27 -1.61 12.51 6.79
C ARG A 27 -0.58 11.50 6.25
N ALA A 28 -0.14 10.53 7.06
CA ALA A 28 0.85 9.56 6.62
C ALA A 28 0.31 8.68 5.48
N ALA A 29 -0.92 8.20 5.63
CA ALA A 29 -1.62 7.44 4.60
C ALA A 29 -1.86 8.26 3.32
N LEU A 30 -2.19 9.55 3.47
CA LEU A 30 -2.44 10.44 2.34
C LEU A 30 -1.16 10.68 1.51
N VAL A 31 -0.02 10.93 2.17
CA VAL A 31 1.29 11.04 1.50
C VAL A 31 1.63 9.76 0.73
N VAL A 32 1.34 8.59 1.30
CA VAL A 32 1.59 7.29 0.63
C VAL A 32 0.64 7.04 -0.55
N LEU A 33 -0.58 7.58 -0.48
CA LEU A 33 -1.54 7.51 -1.58
C LEU A 33 -1.05 8.33 -2.78
N GLU A 34 -0.58 9.55 -2.50
CA GLU A 34 -0.28 10.59 -3.49
C GLU A 34 1.12 10.45 -4.09
N ASP A 35 2.13 10.18 -3.25
CA ASP A 35 3.52 10.22 -3.65
C ASP A 35 4.14 8.83 -3.88
N GLU A 36 5.27 8.84 -4.58
CA GLU A 36 6.14 7.69 -4.73
C GLU A 36 7.61 8.11 -4.59
N TRP A 37 8.42 7.26 -3.95
CA TRP A 37 9.84 7.54 -3.74
C TRP A 37 10.65 6.27 -3.80
N VAL A 38 11.93 6.41 -4.14
CA VAL A 38 12.87 5.29 -4.11
C VAL A 38 13.08 4.87 -2.65
N LEU A 39 13.00 3.57 -2.39
CA LEU A 39 13.41 2.99 -1.12
C LEU A 39 14.93 2.87 -1.11
N GLU A 40 15.56 3.30 -0.02
CA GLU A 40 16.98 3.05 0.22
C GLU A 40 17.26 1.54 0.17
N ALA A 41 18.40 1.14 -0.40
CA ALA A 41 18.73 -0.26 -0.63
C ALA A 41 18.68 -1.10 0.66
N ASP A 42 19.17 -0.56 1.78
CA ASP A 42 19.12 -1.22 3.09
C ASP A 42 17.69 -1.40 3.62
N ALA A 43 16.78 -0.45 3.34
CA ALA A 43 15.38 -0.57 3.73
C ALA A 43 14.68 -1.65 2.90
N LEU A 44 14.98 -1.69 1.60
CA LEU A 44 14.50 -2.73 0.68
C LEU A 44 15.00 -4.12 1.10
N ALA A 45 16.29 -4.26 1.43
CA ALA A 45 16.89 -5.51 1.88
C ALA A 45 16.28 -6.01 3.20
N ARG A 46 16.15 -5.14 4.20
CA ARG A 46 15.52 -5.51 5.50
C ARG A 46 14.08 -5.95 5.34
N ALA A 47 13.31 -5.23 4.52
CA ALA A 47 11.93 -5.61 4.27
C ALA A 47 11.84 -6.94 3.51
N ARG A 48 12.78 -7.21 2.59
CA ARG A 48 12.83 -8.48 1.85
C ARG A 48 13.11 -9.63 2.81
N ALA A 49 14.08 -9.47 3.72
CA ALA A 49 14.41 -10.45 4.74
C ALA A 49 13.23 -10.71 5.71
N SER A 50 12.48 -9.68 6.10
CA SER A 50 11.28 -9.84 6.93
C SER A 50 10.19 -10.68 6.25
N LEU A 51 9.99 -10.50 4.93
CA LEU A 51 9.11 -11.40 4.18
C LEU A 51 9.68 -12.81 4.07
N ASP A 52 10.99 -12.98 3.88
CA ASP A 52 11.62 -14.31 3.77
C ASP A 52 11.47 -15.10 5.08
N ALA A 53 11.45 -14.41 6.23
CA ALA A 53 11.24 -15.03 7.54
C ALA A 53 9.77 -15.40 7.82
N ALA A 54 8.81 -14.86 7.05
CA ALA A 54 7.38 -15.04 7.30
C ALA A 54 6.75 -16.23 6.55
N TRP A 55 7.43 -16.80 5.55
CA TRP A 55 6.94 -17.96 4.78
C TRP A 55 8.06 -18.95 4.50
N ASP A 56 7.69 -20.23 4.48
CA ASP A 56 8.54 -21.28 3.92
C ASP A 56 8.72 -21.12 2.41
N GLU A 57 9.82 -21.66 1.88
CA GLU A 57 10.15 -21.61 0.46
C GLU A 57 9.07 -22.33 -0.38
N GLY A 58 8.33 -21.57 -1.19
CA GLY A 58 7.25 -22.07 -2.06
C GLY A 58 5.85 -21.57 -1.74
N GLU A 59 5.59 -21.10 -0.52
CA GLU A 59 4.30 -20.51 -0.13
C GLU A 59 4.25 -19.00 -0.34
N ARG A 60 5.41 -18.39 -0.59
CA ARG A 60 5.55 -16.96 -0.68
C ARG A 60 4.99 -16.39 -1.98
N PRO A 61 4.18 -15.31 -1.92
CA PRO A 61 3.74 -14.60 -3.11
C PRO A 61 4.91 -13.94 -3.85
N THR A 62 4.87 -13.98 -5.18
CA THR A 62 5.87 -13.30 -6.02
C THR A 62 5.61 -11.79 -6.04
N LEU A 63 6.56 -11.00 -5.55
CA LEU A 63 6.43 -9.54 -5.44
C LEU A 63 7.30 -8.79 -6.45
N ARG A 64 6.68 -7.92 -7.24
CA ARG A 64 7.37 -6.91 -8.07
C ARG A 64 7.53 -5.61 -7.30
N ALA A 65 8.77 -5.24 -6.99
CA ALA A 65 9.10 -3.96 -6.36
C ALA A 65 9.32 -2.85 -7.40
N ALA A 66 8.76 -1.68 -7.14
CA ALA A 66 9.03 -0.44 -7.87
C ALA A 66 8.90 0.75 -6.91
N ARG A 67 9.97 1.54 -6.75
CA ARG A 67 10.01 2.65 -5.77
C ARG A 67 9.63 2.14 -4.37
N ASN A 68 8.64 2.75 -3.72
CA ASN A 68 8.11 2.36 -2.42
C ASN A 68 6.91 1.40 -2.53
N ARG A 69 6.69 0.76 -3.68
CA ARG A 69 5.49 -0.05 -3.94
C ARG A 69 5.87 -1.48 -4.30
N TRP A 70 5.29 -2.44 -3.60
CA TRP A 70 5.45 -3.86 -3.85
C TRP A 70 4.13 -4.45 -4.29
N THR A 71 4.06 -4.93 -5.53
CA THR A 71 2.83 -5.48 -6.10
C THR A 71 2.92 -7.00 -6.14
N VAL A 72 1.87 -7.68 -5.68
CA VAL A 72 1.76 -9.13 -5.83
C VAL A 72 1.49 -9.46 -7.29
N THR A 73 2.30 -10.37 -7.82
CA THR A 73 2.13 -10.84 -9.20
C THR A 73 0.96 -11.82 -9.24
N GLY A 74 -0.02 -11.55 -10.10
CA GLY A 74 -1.21 -12.41 -10.25
C GLY A 74 -2.33 -12.14 -9.25
N ALA A 75 -2.21 -11.12 -8.37
CA ALA A 75 -3.26 -10.74 -7.43
C ALA A 75 -3.48 -9.22 -7.41
N ASP A 76 -4.67 -8.81 -6.96
CA ASP A 76 -5.05 -7.40 -6.83
C ASP A 76 -4.58 -6.78 -5.51
N ALA A 77 -3.36 -7.12 -5.08
CA ALA A 77 -2.76 -6.67 -3.82
C ALA A 77 -1.44 -5.91 -4.03
N GLN A 78 -1.27 -4.81 -3.31
CA GLN A 78 -0.06 -3.99 -3.30
C GLN A 78 0.23 -3.48 -1.89
N LEU A 79 1.50 -3.48 -1.51
CA LEU A 79 1.99 -2.79 -0.32
C LEU A 79 2.70 -1.51 -0.72
N ARG A 80 2.55 -0.46 0.09
CA ARG A 80 3.32 0.77 -0.08
C ARG A 80 4.06 1.11 1.22
N HIS A 81 5.37 1.25 1.13
CA HIS A 81 6.17 1.66 2.28
C HIS A 81 6.03 3.17 2.48
N GLY A 82 5.67 3.57 3.70
CA GLY A 82 5.57 4.96 4.13
C GLY A 82 6.89 5.53 4.64
N ARG A 83 7.00 6.86 4.70
CA ARG A 83 8.17 7.54 5.29
C ARG A 83 8.25 7.34 6.80
N ASP A 84 7.15 6.90 7.39
CA ASP A 84 7.01 6.47 8.78
C ASP A 84 7.52 5.04 9.03
N GLY A 85 8.07 4.36 8.02
CA GLY A 85 8.60 3.01 8.15
C GLY A 85 7.53 1.92 8.23
N ARG A 86 6.28 2.24 7.89
CA ARG A 86 5.15 1.30 7.92
C ARG A 86 4.72 0.89 6.52
N TRP A 87 4.12 -0.29 6.41
CA TRP A 87 3.57 -0.86 5.20
C TRP A 87 2.06 -0.63 5.14
N TRP A 88 1.64 0.08 4.10
CA TRP A 88 0.25 0.42 3.85
C TRP A 88 -0.34 -0.56 2.82
N PRO A 89 -1.41 -1.29 3.16
CA PRO A 89 -2.05 -2.21 2.23
C PRO A 89 -2.97 -1.50 1.24
N TYR A 90 -2.90 -1.91 -0.03
CA TYR A 90 -3.72 -1.41 -1.12
C TYR A 90 -4.29 -2.57 -1.92
N ARG A 91 -5.57 -2.46 -2.29
CA ARG A 91 -6.26 -3.39 -3.19
C ARG A 91 -6.55 -2.73 -4.52
N LYS A 92 -6.54 -3.49 -5.60
CA LYS A 92 -6.99 -2.99 -6.90
C LYS A 92 -8.52 -3.13 -6.98
N GLU A 93 -9.21 -2.01 -7.11
CA GLU A 93 -10.65 -1.96 -7.29
C GLU A 93 -10.92 -1.19 -8.59
N ARG A 94 -11.60 -1.81 -9.56
CA ARG A 94 -11.94 -1.20 -10.87
C ARG A 94 -10.73 -0.56 -11.58
N GLY A 95 -9.59 -1.24 -11.55
CA GLY A 95 -8.35 -0.77 -12.19
C GLY A 95 -7.55 0.26 -11.39
N ARG A 96 -8.00 0.66 -10.19
CA ARG A 96 -7.32 1.66 -9.35
C ARG A 96 -6.89 1.06 -8.03
N TRP A 97 -5.72 1.47 -7.54
CA TRP A 97 -5.26 1.10 -6.20
C TRP A 97 -5.98 1.95 -5.15
N VAL A 98 -6.67 1.29 -4.22
CA VAL A 98 -7.36 1.91 -3.09
C VAL A 98 -6.73 1.44 -1.77
N PRO A 99 -6.65 2.28 -0.73
CA PRO A 99 -6.24 1.83 0.60
C PRO A 99 -7.16 0.72 1.10
N ALA A 100 -6.59 -0.37 1.63
CA ALA A 100 -7.35 -1.55 2.05
C ALA A 100 -7.40 -1.72 3.58
N GLY A 101 -6.64 -0.94 4.34
CA GLY A 101 -6.57 -1.06 5.79
C GLY A 101 -5.52 -0.12 6.43
N PRO A 102 -5.39 -0.17 7.76
CA PRO A 102 -4.32 0.53 8.48
C PRO A 102 -2.94 -0.03 8.13
N ALA A 103 -1.90 0.74 8.42
CA ALA A 103 -0.53 0.29 8.20
C ALA A 103 -0.07 -0.72 9.26
N ALA A 104 0.82 -1.62 8.86
CA ALA A 104 1.54 -2.50 9.77
C ALA A 104 3.06 -2.24 9.69
N HIS A 105 3.80 -2.59 10.75
CA HIS A 105 5.27 -2.53 10.73
C HIS A 105 5.87 -3.63 9.85
N ASP A 106 5.24 -4.81 9.90
CA ASP A 106 5.68 -5.98 9.17
C ASP A 106 4.94 -6.08 7.82
N PRO A 107 5.66 -6.21 6.69
CA PRO A 107 5.05 -6.30 5.37
C PRO A 107 4.21 -7.57 5.20
N ALA A 108 4.52 -8.67 5.88
CA ALA A 108 3.71 -9.88 5.78
C ALA A 108 2.34 -9.70 6.43
N THR A 109 2.31 -9.05 7.59
CA THR A 109 1.07 -8.64 8.29
C THR A 109 0.23 -7.69 7.43
N ALA A 110 0.86 -6.68 6.81
CA ALA A 110 0.16 -5.79 5.90
C ALA A 110 -0.40 -6.54 4.67
N LEU A 111 0.33 -7.54 4.17
CA LEU A 111 -0.11 -8.32 3.03
C LEU A 111 -1.31 -9.21 3.36
N ALA A 112 -1.25 -9.91 4.49
CA ALA A 112 -2.36 -10.73 4.98
C ALA A 112 -3.65 -9.91 5.12
N ALA A 113 -3.55 -8.66 5.56
CA ALA A 113 -4.70 -7.77 5.71
C ALA A 113 -5.42 -7.45 4.38
N VAL A 114 -4.74 -7.53 3.23
CA VAL A 114 -5.33 -7.28 1.92
C VAL A 114 -5.70 -8.55 1.15
N THR A 115 -5.03 -9.68 1.44
CA THR A 115 -5.30 -10.96 0.78
C THR A 115 -6.33 -11.82 1.53
N ALA A 116 -6.54 -11.62 2.83
CA ALA A 116 -7.53 -12.37 3.61
C ALA A 116 -8.99 -11.95 3.34
N GLY A 117 -9.20 -10.92 2.53
CA GLY A 117 -10.53 -10.39 2.17
C GLY A 117 -11.02 -10.80 0.78
N GLU A 118 -10.52 -11.93 0.25
CA GLU A 118 -11.00 -12.61 -0.96
C GLU A 118 -12.07 -13.66 -0.63
#